data_AF-A0A927NIN1-F1
#
_entry.id   AF-A0A927NIN1-F1
#
_cell.length_a   1.000
_cell.length_b   1.000
_cell.length_c   1.000
_cell.angle_alpha   90.00
_cell.angle_beta   90.00
_cell.angle_gamma   90.00
#
_symmetry.space_group_name_H-M   'P 1'
#
loop_
_entity.id
_entity.type
_entity.pdbx_description
1 polymer ?
#
loop_
_entity_poly.entity_id
_entity_poly.type
_entity_poly.pdbx_seq_one_letter_code
_entity_poly.pdbx_strand_id
1 'polypeptide(L)' 'MENYIICNCKQVSYTDIEKALSNHNKMEDVLEVFADVQRITHCSTGCGGCHDKVLAVISEIMMG' A
#
# COMPACT_ATOMS: atom_id res chain seq x y z
N MET A 1 1.77 5.68 13.31
CA MET A 1 0.68 6.44 12.68
C MET A 1 -0.65 5.85 13.13
N GLU A 2 -1.75 6.62 13.17
CA GLU A 2 -3.09 6.07 13.44
C GLU A 2 -3.54 5.20 12.25
N ASN A 3 -4.28 4.11 12.50
CA ASN A 3 -4.78 3.26 11.43
C ASN A 3 -6.02 3.88 10.78
N TYR A 4 -6.00 4.08 9.46
CA TYR A 4 -7.12 4.64 8.69
C TYR A 4 -7.32 3.92 7.36
N ILE A 5 -8.52 4.03 6.78
CA ILE A 5 -8.86 3.43 5.49
C ILE A 5 -8.28 4.26 4.33
N ILE A 6 -7.51 3.59 3.47
CA ILE A 6 -6.89 4.18 2.28
C ILE A 6 -7.69 3.83 1.02
N CYS A 7 -8.12 2.58 0.90
CA CYS A 7 -8.99 2.12 -0.19
C CYS A 7 -10.39 1.78 0.33
N ASN A 8 -11.38 2.62 0.03
CA ASN A 8 -12.77 2.35 0.41
C ASN A 8 -13.40 1.19 -0.37
N CYS A 9 -13.01 0.95 -1.63
CA CYS A 9 -13.60 -0.13 -2.43
C CYS A 9 -13.26 -1.53 -1.89
N LYS A 10 -12.05 -1.70 -1.37
CA LYS A 10 -11.54 -3.00 -0.88
C LYS A 10 -11.32 -3.02 0.64
N GLN A 11 -11.70 -1.94 1.32
CA GLN A 11 -11.54 -1.76 2.76
C GLN A 11 -10.09 -1.98 3.22
N VAL A 12 -9.12 -1.42 2.48
CA VAL A 12 -7.69 -1.53 2.79
C VAL A 12 -7.28 -0.38 3.68
N SER A 13 -6.70 -0.70 4.85
CA SER A 13 -6.19 0.25 5.82
C SER A 13 -4.68 0.48 5.72
N TYR A 14 -4.17 1.49 6.43
CA TYR A 14 -2.73 1.72 6.59
C TYR A 14 -2.03 0.45 7.10
N THR A 15 -2.58 -0.19 8.14
CA THR A 15 -1.96 -1.40 8.72
C THR A 15 -1.95 -2.60 7.78
N ASP A 16 -2.88 -2.67 6.82
CA ASP A 16 -2.88 -3.74 5.82
C ASP A 16 -1.75 -3.56 4.82
N ILE A 17 -1.45 -2.31 4.42
CA ILE A 17 -0.30 -1.99 3.57
C ILE A 17 1.00 -2.25 4.35
N GLU A 18 1.11 -1.79 5.59
CA GLU A 18 2.29 -2.03 6.43
C GLU A 18 2.58 -3.53 6.60
N LYS A 19 1.54 -4.36 6.83
CA LYS A 19 1.70 -5.82 6.89
C LYS A 19 2.11 -6.42 5.55
N ALA A 20 1.54 -5.94 4.43
CA ALA A 20 1.94 -6.40 3.10
C ALA A 20 3.40 -6.06 2.79
N LEU A 21 3.93 -4.97 3.36
CA LEU A 21 5.32 -4.53 3.22
C LEU A 21 6.31 -5.27 4.12
N SER A 22 5.84 -6.03 5.12
CA SER A 22 6.73 -6.64 6.14
C SER A 22 7.83 -7.57 5.60
N ASN A 23 7.69 -8.07 4.36
CA ASN A 23 8.68 -8.92 3.69
C ASN A 23 9.53 -8.19 2.64
N HIS A 24 9.29 -6.89 2.43
CA HIS A 24 10.00 -6.07 1.45
C HIS A 24 11.17 -5.33 2.12
N ASN A 25 12.26 -5.15 1.38
CA ASN A 25 13.41 -4.39 1.85
C ASN A 25 13.34 -2.91 1.39
N LYS A 26 14.01 -2.02 2.11
CA LYS A 26 13.99 -0.56 1.85
C LYS A 26 14.64 -0.13 0.52
N MET A 27 15.31 -1.04 -0.19
CA MET A 27 16.02 -0.75 -1.45
C MET A 27 15.23 -1.15 -2.70
N GLU A 28 14.04 -1.73 -2.55
CA GLU A 28 13.19 -2.14 -3.67
C GLU A 28 12.53 -0.95 -4.39
N ASP A 29 12.19 -1.14 -5.67
CA ASP A 29 11.46 -0.13 -6.45
C ASP A 29 10.00 -0.04 -5.94
N VAL A 30 9.55 1.17 -5.65
CA VAL A 30 8.21 1.44 -5.10
C VAL A 30 7.09 0.90 -6.01
N LEU A 31 7.27 0.88 -7.33
CA LEU A 31 6.28 0.36 -8.27
C LEU A 31 6.19 -1.17 -8.22
N GLU A 32 7.31 -1.86 -8.03
CA GLU A 32 7.34 -3.31 -7.84
C GLU A 32 6.66 -3.68 -6.51
N VAL A 33 7.01 -2.96 -5.44
CA VAL A 33 6.39 -3.12 -4.13
C VAL A 33 4.88 -2.83 -4.19
N PHE A 34 4.47 -1.80 -4.93
CA PHE A 34 3.05 -1.51 -5.15
C PHE A 34 2.33 -2.68 -5.84
N ALA A 35 2.94 -3.30 -6.84
CA ALA A 35 2.32 -4.43 -7.54
C ALA A 35 2.05 -5.60 -6.57
N ASP A 36 2.96 -5.87 -5.65
CA ASP A 36 2.78 -6.89 -4.62
C ASP A 36 1.75 -6.51 -3.56
N VAL A 37 1.79 -5.28 -3.05
CA VAL A 37 0.76 -4.75 -2.14
C VAL A 37 -0.62 -4.82 -2.79
N GLN A 38 -0.75 -4.45 -4.05
CA GLN A 38 -1.99 -4.56 -4.82
C GLN A 38 -2.42 -6.01 -4.97
N ARG A 39 -1.50 -6.95 -5.21
CA ARG A 39 -1.82 -8.38 -5.32
C ARG A 39 -2.36 -8.95 -4.01
N ILE A 40 -1.81 -8.53 -2.87
CA ILE A 40 -2.18 -9.03 -1.52
C ILE A 40 -3.48 -8.38 -1.04
N THR A 41 -3.61 -7.07 -1.17
CA THR A 41 -4.72 -6.28 -0.58
C THR A 41 -5.86 -6.02 -1.56
N HIS A 42 -5.63 -6.30 -2.85
CA HIS A 42 -6.50 -5.93 -3.96
C HIS A 42 -6.74 -4.42 -4.13
N CYS A 43 -5.98 -3.54 -3.47
CA CYS A 43 -6.16 -2.10 -3.62
C CYS A 43 -6.08 -1.65 -5.09
N SER A 44 -6.81 -0.59 -5.46
CA SER A 44 -6.84 -0.04 -6.83
C SER A 44 -7.41 -0.97 -7.91
N THR A 45 -7.98 -2.14 -7.57
CA THR A 45 -8.72 -3.01 -8.51
C THR A 45 -10.23 -2.74 -8.56
N GLY A 46 -10.68 -1.68 -7.88
CA GLY A 46 -12.06 -1.18 -7.88
C GLY A 46 -12.20 0.07 -8.75
N CYS A 47 -12.29 1.25 -8.11
CA CYS A 47 -12.37 2.54 -8.82
C CYS A 47 -11.02 3.17 -9.18
N GLY A 48 -9.90 2.62 -8.69
CA GLY A 48 -8.55 3.17 -8.90
C GLY A 48 -8.19 4.43 -8.09
N GLY A 49 -9.17 5.16 -7.51
CA GLY A 49 -8.93 6.45 -6.84
C GLY A 49 -8.08 6.44 -5.57
N CYS A 50 -7.64 5.28 -5.09
CA CYS A 50 -6.68 5.14 -3.98
C CYS A 50 -5.23 4.95 -4.43
N HIS A 51 -4.96 4.80 -5.74
CA HIS A 51 -3.64 4.40 -6.26
C HIS A 51 -2.50 5.29 -5.74
N ASP A 52 -2.59 6.60 -5.94
CA ASP A 52 -1.55 7.54 -5.51
C ASP A 52 -1.38 7.56 -3.97
N LYS A 53 -2.48 7.38 -3.23
CA LYS A 53 -2.43 7.34 -1.76
C LYS A 53 -1.69 6.09 -1.26
N VAL A 54 -1.91 4.95 -1.91
CA VAL A 54 -1.19 3.71 -1.58
C VAL A 54 0.30 3.87 -1.89
N LEU A 55 0.65 4.44 -3.05
CA LEU A 55 2.05 4.71 -3.41
C LEU A 55 2.74 5.64 -2.40
N ALA A 56 2.05 6.69 -1.96
CA ALA A 56 2.56 7.62 -0.95
C ALA A 56 2.84 6.90 0.39
N VAL A 57 1.90 6.06 0.85
CA VAL A 57 2.06 5.29 2.09
C VAL A 57 3.19 4.27 1.99
N ILE A 58 3.31 3.56 0.86
CA ILE A 58 4.44 2.65 0.62
C ILE A 58 5.76 3.40 0.71
N SER A 59 5.87 4.54 0.01
CA SER A 59 7.08 5.37 0.00
C SER A 59 7.42 5.87 1.41
N GLU A 60 6.42 6.31 2.16
CA GLU A 60 6.59 6.75 3.55
C GLU A 60 7.15 5.64 4.44
N ILE A 61 6.57 4.44 4.38
CA ILE A 61 7.00 3.29 5.20
C ILE A 61 8.41 2.83 4.81
N MET A 62 8.77 2.87 3.53
CA MET A 62 10.09 2.46 3.06
C MET A 62 11.20 3.47 3.41
N MET A 63 10.87 4.77 3.43
CA MET A 63 11.83 5.84 3.73
C MET A 63 11.95 6.18 5.23
N GLY A 64 10.93 5.86 6.04
CA GLY A 64 10.99 5.94 7.51
C GLY A 64 11.80 4.80 8.11
#